data_AF-A0A2T5M9Y8-F1
#
_entry.id   AF-A0A2T5M9Y8-F1
#
_cell.length_a   1.000
_cell.length_b   1.000
_cell.length_c   1.000
_cell.angle_alpha   90.00
_cell.angle_beta   90.00
_cell.angle_gamma   90.00
#
_symmetry.space_group_name_H-M   'P 1'
#
loop_
_entity.id
_entity.type
_entity.pdbx_description
1 polymer ?
#
loop_
_entity_poly.entity_id
_entity_poly.type
_entity_poly.pdbx_seq_one_letter_code
_entity_poly.pdbx_strand_id
1 'polypeptide(L)'
;MVAGLVRLLLQATGPGESRIFSRLCACYVQISIVLFLPESPRYLISKGRTDKAFDILTKYHAEGDHGSVIVRAEIAQIEKTIKIELAHPRSGTNKVRFRSYLM
;
A
#
# COMPACT_ATOMS: atom_id res chain seq x y z
N MET A 1 5.62 -16.81 6.03
CA MET A 1 4.24 -17.32 6.19
C MET A 1 3.42 -17.17 4.91
N VAL A 2 3.28 -15.95 4.34
CA VAL A 2 2.50 -15.69 3.10
C VAL A 2 3.08 -16.37 1.85
N ALA A 3 4.40 -16.38 1.68
CA ALA A 3 5.06 -17.02 0.52
C ALA A 3 4.93 -18.57 0.50
N GLY A 4 4.79 -19.20 1.67
CA GLY A 4 4.60 -20.66 1.78
C GLY A 4 3.18 -21.09 1.42
N LEU A 5 2.20 -20.29 1.82
CA LEU A 5 0.78 -20.50 1.49
C LEU A 5 0.51 -20.38 -0.03
N VAL A 6 1.20 -19.45 -0.69
CA VAL A 6 1.14 -19.30 -2.16
C VAL A 6 1.72 -20.51 -2.88
N ARG A 7 2.83 -21.08 -2.41
CA ARG A 7 3.43 -22.29 -3.00
C ARG A 7 2.57 -23.54 -2.78
N LEU A 8 1.89 -23.64 -1.64
CA LEU A 8 0.99 -24.77 -1.33
C LEU A 8 -0.28 -24.75 -2.19
N LEU A 9 -0.81 -23.56 -2.48
CA LEU A 9 -1.94 -23.38 -3.41
C LEU A 9 -1.55 -23.66 -4.87
N LEU A 10 -0.28 -23.44 -5.24
CA LEU A 10 0.22 -23.68 -6.60
C LEU A 10 0.43 -25.17 -6.91
N GLN A 11 0.69 -26.00 -5.90
CA GLN A 11 0.90 -27.45 -6.08
C GLN A 11 -0.40 -28.27 -6.11
N ALA A 12 -1.54 -27.69 -5.71
CA ALA A 12 -2.82 -28.39 -5.61
C ALA A 12 -3.64 -28.46 -6.92
N THR A 13 -3.08 -28.11 -8.08
CA THR A 13 -3.87 -27.90 -9.31
C THR A 13 -3.68 -29.03 -10.35
N GLY A 14 -4.58 -30.01 -10.37
CA GLY A 14 -4.71 -31.01 -11.45
C GLY A 14 -5.44 -30.47 -12.70
N PRO A 15 -5.34 -31.16 -13.86
CA PRO A 15 -5.79 -30.65 -15.15
C PRO A 15 -7.30 -30.87 -15.35
N GLY A 16 -8.04 -29.77 -15.53
CA GLY A 16 -9.47 -29.78 -15.91
C GLY A 16 -10.35 -28.99 -14.92
N GLU A 17 -11.07 -27.99 -15.42
CA GLU A 17 -12.06 -27.11 -14.74
C GLU A 17 -11.63 -26.25 -13.52
N SER A 18 -10.65 -26.67 -12.72
CA SER A 18 -10.23 -26.00 -11.46
C SER A 18 -9.48 -24.66 -11.62
N ARG A 19 -9.21 -24.24 -12.86
CA ARG A 19 -8.47 -23.00 -13.18
C ARG A 19 -9.24 -21.73 -12.79
N ILE A 20 -10.56 -21.76 -12.81
CA ILE A 20 -11.39 -20.60 -12.41
C ILE A 20 -11.42 -20.47 -10.89
N PHE A 21 -11.57 -21.59 -10.18
CA PHE A 21 -11.61 -21.63 -8.72
C PHE A 21 -10.30 -21.15 -8.08
N SER A 22 -9.16 -21.58 -8.62
CA SER A 22 -7.83 -21.11 -8.16
C SER A 22 -7.62 -19.61 -8.38
N ARG A 23 -8.15 -19.03 -9.46
CA ARG A 23 -8.09 -17.57 -9.72
C ARG A 23 -8.99 -16.77 -8.78
N LEU A 24 -10.19 -17.27 -8.51
CA LEU A 24 -11.08 -16.67 -7.52
C LEU A 24 -10.49 -16.75 -6.11
N CYS A 25 -9.86 -17.87 -5.77
CA CYS A 25 -9.11 -18.03 -4.53
C CYS A 25 -7.94 -17.02 -4.43
N ALA A 26 -7.17 -16.85 -5.51
CA ALA A 26 -6.10 -15.87 -5.56
C ALA A 26 -6.62 -14.44 -5.33
N CYS A 27 -7.70 -14.04 -6.02
CA CYS A 27 -8.33 -12.73 -5.81
C CYS A 27 -8.83 -12.56 -4.37
N TYR A 28 -9.45 -13.59 -3.79
CA TYR A 28 -9.99 -13.52 -2.44
C TYR A 28 -8.89 -13.38 -1.38
N VAL A 29 -7.85 -14.20 -1.48
CA VAL A 29 -6.66 -14.11 -0.62
C VAL A 29 -6.00 -12.74 -0.76
N GLN A 30 -5.91 -12.23 -1.99
CA GLN A 30 -5.31 -10.92 -2.28
C GLN A 30 -6.12 -9.77 -1.68
N ILE A 31 -7.45 -9.81 -1.77
CA ILE A 31 -8.36 -8.83 -1.15
C ILE A 31 -8.28 -8.91 0.38
N SER A 32 -8.27 -10.12 0.96
CA SER A 32 -8.12 -10.29 2.40
C SER A 32 -6.83 -9.67 2.91
N ILE A 33 -5.71 -9.85 2.21
CA ILE A 33 -4.42 -9.27 2.60
C ILE A 33 -4.44 -7.73 2.57
N VAL A 34 -5.14 -7.12 1.61
CA VAL A 34 -5.28 -5.66 1.53
C VAL A 34 -6.09 -5.11 2.71
N LEU A 35 -7.12 -5.82 3.17
CA LEU A 35 -7.94 -5.41 4.32
C LEU A 35 -7.18 -5.53 5.66
N PHE A 36 -6.18 -6.41 5.74
CA PHE A 36 -5.30 -6.51 6.92
C PHE A 36 -4.17 -5.48 6.92
N LEU A 37 -3.94 -4.76 5.83
CA LEU A 37 -2.89 -3.76 5.75
C LEU A 37 -3.36 -2.48 6.47
N PRO A 38 -2.61 -1.97 7.47
CA PRO A 38 -2.94 -0.71 8.12
C PRO A 38 -2.99 0.42 7.09
N GLU A 39 -3.79 1.46 7.35
CA GLU A 39 -3.78 2.65 6.49
C GLU A 39 -2.36 3.16 6.30
N SER A 40 -2.04 3.56 5.05
CA SER A 40 -0.67 3.95 4.73
C SER A 40 -0.23 5.14 5.61
N PRO A 41 0.93 5.07 6.30
CA PRO A 41 1.40 6.15 7.16
C PRO A 41 1.51 7.49 6.42
N ARG A 42 1.87 7.44 5.13
CA ARG A 42 1.90 8.61 4.23
C ARG A 42 0.55 9.29 4.06
N TYR A 43 -0.53 8.51 3.93
CA TYR A 43 -1.90 9.05 3.82
C TYR A 43 -2.35 9.70 5.13
N LEU A 44 -2.03 9.08 6.27
CA LEU A 44 -2.36 9.66 7.57
C LEU A 44 -1.63 10.98 7.81
N ILE A 45 -0.35 11.08 7.43
CA ILE A 45 0.44 12.33 7.50
C ILE A 45 -0.13 13.39 6.55
N SER A 46 -0.53 13.03 5.32
CA SER A 46 -1.14 13.99 4.38
C SER A 46 -2.50 14.52 4.85
N LYS A 47 -3.21 13.76 5.71
CA LYS A 47 -4.44 14.18 6.38
C LYS A 47 -4.22 14.91 7.71
N GLY A 48 -2.97 15.20 8.08
CA GLY A 48 -2.61 15.87 9.34
C GLY A 48 -2.76 15.00 10.59
N ARG A 49 -2.84 13.67 10.45
CA ARG A 49 -2.94 12.71 11.55
C ARG A 49 -1.59 12.03 11.80
N THR A 50 -0.58 12.84 12.09
CA THR A 50 0.81 12.40 12.24
C THR A 50 0.99 11.44 13.42
N ASP A 51 0.26 11.65 14.52
CA ASP A 51 0.33 10.79 15.72
C ASP A 51 -0.13 9.36 15.43
N LYS A 52 -1.20 9.19 14.64
CA LYS A 52 -1.68 7.87 14.21
C LYS A 52 -0.71 7.18 13.26
N ALA A 53 -0.06 7.96 12.39
CA ALA A 53 1.01 7.43 11.54
C ALA A 53 2.22 6.97 12.38
N PHE A 54 2.55 7.70 13.46
CA PHE A 54 3.62 7.35 14.38
C PHE A 54 3.35 6.05 15.13
N ASP A 55 2.14 5.86 15.67
CA ASP A 55 1.79 4.60 16.34
C ASP A 55 1.85 3.39 15.39
N ILE A 56 1.38 3.57 14.15
CA ILE A 56 1.45 2.52 13.12
C ILE A 56 2.92 2.23 12.75
N LEU A 57 3.71 3.26 12.46
CA LEU A 57 5.13 3.08 12.14
C LEU A 57 5.91 2.44 13.31
N THR A 58 5.64 2.85 14.54
CA THR A 58 6.28 2.28 15.73
C THR A 58 5.95 0.80 15.88
N LYS A 59 4.68 0.43 15.68
CA LYS A 59 4.22 -0.95 15.78
C LYS A 59 4.78 -1.87 14.69
N TYR A 60 4.96 -1.35 13.47
CA TYR A 60 5.38 -2.16 12.31
C TYR A 60 6.87 -2.05 11.95
N HIS A 61 7.59 -1.01 12.38
CA HIS A 61 9.02 -0.79 12.08
C HIS A 61 9.93 -0.73 13.31
N ALA A 62 9.41 -0.47 14.52
CA ALA A 62 10.22 -0.35 15.73
C ALA A 62 9.91 -1.39 16.81
N GLU A 63 9.13 -2.43 16.48
CA GLU A 63 8.74 -3.49 17.44
C GLU A 63 8.09 -2.95 18.73
N GLY A 64 7.48 -1.76 18.66
CA GLY A 64 6.90 -1.06 19.82
C GLY A 64 7.81 -0.04 20.50
N ASP A 65 9.03 0.18 20.02
CA ASP A 65 9.93 1.20 20.58
C ASP A 65 9.60 2.60 20.06
N HIS A 66 8.76 3.30 20.83
CA HIS A 66 8.37 4.70 20.61
C HIS A 66 9.57 5.68 20.71
N GLY A 67 10.76 5.23 21.14
CA GLY A 67 11.97 6.02 21.23
C GLY A 67 12.85 5.98 19.99
N SER A 68 12.58 5.11 19.01
CA SER A 68 13.51 4.92 17.90
C SER A 68 13.70 6.20 17.06
N VAL A 69 14.97 6.58 16.85
CA VAL A 69 15.34 7.73 16.02
C VAL A 69 14.88 7.53 14.57
N ILE A 70 14.82 6.27 14.14
CA ILE A 70 14.44 5.86 12.79
C ILE A 70 13.00 6.27 12.48
N VAL A 71 12.03 5.95 13.34
CA VAL A 71 10.61 6.29 13.09
C VAL A 71 10.39 7.80 13.01
N ARG A 72 11.03 8.58 13.89
CA ARG A 72 10.94 10.05 13.87
C ARG A 72 11.57 10.65 12.61
N ALA A 73 12.71 10.12 12.18
CA ALA A 73 13.36 10.53 10.93
C ALA A 73 12.51 10.21 9.70
N GLU A 74 11.88 9.01 9.66
CA GLU A 74 10.99 8.57 8.59
C GLU A 74 9.79 9.52 8.43
N ILE A 75 9.13 9.88 9.54
CA ILE A 75 8.00 10.82 9.52
C ILE A 75 8.43 12.19 9.02
N ALA A 76 9.53 12.73 9.54
CA ALA A 76 10.05 14.03 9.10
C ALA A 76 10.37 14.03 7.59
N GLN A 77 10.90 12.92 7.07
CA GLN A 77 11.17 12.75 5.64
C GLN A 77 9.89 12.70 4.81
N ILE A 78 8.87 11.98 5.27
CA ILE A 78 7.56 11.89 4.61
C ILE A 78 6.89 13.26 4.58
N GLU A 79 6.87 13.98 5.70
CA GLU A 79 6.32 15.34 5.77
C GLU A 79 7.02 16.30 4.82
N LYS A 80 8.35 16.28 4.80
CA LYS A 80 9.14 17.12 3.88
C LYS A 80 8.81 16.81 2.43
N THR A 81 8.68 15.54 2.09
CA THR A 81 8.31 15.09 0.74
C THR A 81 6.92 15.59 0.35
N ILE A 82 5.93 15.45 1.22
CA ILE A 82 4.56 15.92 0.97
C ILE A 82 4.53 17.45 0.80
N LYS A 83 5.27 18.19 1.63
CA LYS A 83 5.40 19.65 1.50
C LYS A 83 6.00 20.05 0.14
N ILE A 84 7.00 19.31 -0.34
CA ILE A 84 7.60 19.54 -1.66
C ILE A 84 6.60 19.22 -2.78
N GLU A 85 5.85 18.12 -2.68
CA GLU A 85 4.82 17.74 -3.66
C GLU A 85 3.65 18.73 -3.70
N LEU A 86 3.27 19.30 -2.55
CA LEU A 86 2.28 20.37 -2.46
C LEU A 86 2.78 21.68 -3.09
N ALA A 87 4.06 22.02 -2.89
CA ALA A 87 4.69 23.19 -3.49
C ALA A 87 4.94 23.03 -5.00
N HIS A 88 5.16 21.79 -5.46
CA HIS A 88 5.36 21.44 -6.87
C HIS A 88 4.32 20.42 -7.30
N PRO A 89 3.04 20.81 -7.43
CA PRO A 89 2.03 19.91 -7.94
C PRO A 89 2.49 19.45 -9.32
N ARG A 90 2.84 18.17 -9.46
CA ARG A 90 3.20 17.61 -10.77
C ARG A 90 2.03 17.86 -11.71
N SER A 91 2.24 18.71 -12.71
CA SER A 91 1.33 18.97 -13.83
C SER A 91 1.28 17.76 -14.77
N GLY A 92 0.93 16.60 -14.22
CA GLY A 92 0.98 15.29 -14.87
C GLY A 92 -0.36 14.55 -14.86
N THR A 93 -1.48 15.23 -14.60
CA THR A 93 -2.80 14.67 -14.85
C THR A 93 -3.06 14.74 -16.36
N ASN A 94 -2.73 13.65 -17.06
CA ASN A 94 -3.21 13.36 -18.41
C ASN A 94 -4.75 13.26 -18.40
N LYS A 95 -5.44 14.39 -18.27
CA LYS A 95 -6.92 14.47 -18.28
C LYS A 95 -7.48 15.22 -19.49
N VAL A 96 -6.66 15.60 -20.47
CA VAL A 96 -7.12 16.42 -21.62
C VAL A 96 -6.76 15.92 -23.02
N ARG A 97 -6.20 14.71 -23.17
CA ARG A 97 -5.89 14.13 -24.50
C ARG A 97 -6.86 13.04 -24.96
N PHE A 98 -8.15 13.23 -24.73
CA PHE A 98 -9.21 12.38 -25.33
C PHE A 98 -10.25 13.16 -26.13
N ARG A 99 -10.13 14.50 -26.21
CA ARG A 99 -11.06 15.38 -26.95
C ARG A 99 -10.44 15.89 -28.28
N SER A 100 -9.72 15.03 -28.99
CA SER A 100 -9.13 15.39 -30.30
C SER A 100 -9.26 14.29 -31.37
N TYR A 101 -9.97 13.20 -31.08
CA TYR A 101 -10.31 12.14 -32.05
C TYR A 101 -11.79 12.17 -32.48
N LEU A 102 -12.51 13.22 -32.09
CA LEU A 102 -13.90 13.45 -32.47
C LEU A 102 -14.03 14.86 -33.07
N MET A 103 -13.39 15.04 -34.22
CA MET A 103 -13.64 16.10 -35.20
C MET A 103 -13.21 15.58 -36.57
#